data_AF-A0A836VFK2-F1
#
_entry.id   AF-A0A836VFK2-F1
#
_cell.length_a   1.000
_cell.length_b   1.000
_cell.length_c   1.000
_cell.angle_alpha   90.00
_cell.angle_beta   90.00
_cell.angle_gamma   90.00
#
_symmetry.space_group_name_H-M   'P 1'
#
loop_
_entity.id
_entity.type
_entity.pdbx_description
1 polymer ?
#
loop_
_entity_poly.entity_id
_entity_poly.type
_entity_poly.pdbx_seq_one_letter_code
_entity_poly.pdbx_strand_id
1 'polypeptide(L)'
;MFSDSNPLLAFLFKPFSQLLPETFQYFGVWLLACFVLQAWFGSKLVGLVSNGLVNRTLGAGLFVFAPPMIFRLMHLSLVGHFLIIAGLYLSLNQGLSRRKLAWGSLLVVTALVHPYLLAMVALLWLGDLAGKVIRRNLSVRATILELVSLLLVTGIACWQAGYFSVGGGIITDGYGFYRLNLLSAIDPSFGWSYVLVDIPNAAGDYEGFNFMGLGSILLLCLALPVMILGRSGVLKVVSKFPVLFLVMLGLTIFAISNKVALGPYSVDYSLPEPALDLANVFRSSGRMFWPVFYAIILASIFVVVRGYEKKRPRLYWDWYL
;
A
#
# COMPACT_ATOMS: atom_id res chain seq x y z
N MET A 1 13.77 -8.45 -11.57
CA MET A 1 12.31 -8.27 -11.31
C MET A 1 11.54 -9.59 -11.37
N PHE A 2 11.74 -10.43 -12.40
CA PHE A 2 10.98 -11.70 -12.56
C PHE A 2 11.47 -12.86 -11.68
N SER A 3 12.66 -12.72 -11.08
CA SER A 3 13.30 -13.72 -10.22
C SER A 3 12.95 -13.61 -8.74
N ASP A 4 12.02 -12.71 -8.36
CA ASP A 4 11.67 -12.42 -6.96
C ASP A 4 12.89 -12.08 -6.05
N SER A 5 13.96 -11.57 -6.66
CA SER A 5 15.18 -11.18 -5.97
C SER A 5 14.96 -9.92 -5.12
N ASN A 6 15.63 -9.87 -3.96
CA ASN A 6 15.59 -8.75 -3.03
C ASN A 6 17.00 -8.10 -2.92
N PRO A 7 17.33 -7.11 -3.78
CA PRO A 7 18.60 -6.40 -3.77
C PRO A 7 19.01 -5.83 -2.40
N LEU A 8 18.06 -5.40 -1.57
CA LEU A 8 18.35 -4.89 -0.23
C LEU A 8 19.10 -5.91 0.61
N LEU A 9 18.60 -7.15 0.64
CA LEU A 9 19.23 -8.23 1.40
C LEU A 9 20.49 -8.73 0.72
N ALA A 10 20.51 -8.78 -0.62
CA ALA A 10 21.71 -9.12 -1.36
C ALA A 10 22.87 -8.15 -1.01
N PHE A 11 22.62 -6.84 -0.99
CA PHE A 11 23.64 -5.86 -0.59
C PHE A 11 24.01 -5.94 0.88
N LEU A 12 23.06 -6.26 1.76
CA LEU A 12 23.34 -6.43 3.19
C LEU A 12 24.28 -7.61 3.45
N PHE A 13 24.06 -8.75 2.78
CA PHE A 13 24.81 -9.97 3.02
C PHE A 13 26.07 -10.11 2.16
N LYS A 14 26.18 -9.38 1.04
CA LYS A 14 27.33 -9.44 0.13
C LYS A 14 28.70 -9.24 0.80
N PRO A 15 28.89 -8.28 1.73
CA PRO A 15 30.17 -8.11 2.43
C PRO A 15 30.57 -9.31 3.31
N PHE A 16 29.60 -10.14 3.70
CA PHE A 16 29.80 -11.29 4.56
C PHE A 16 29.82 -12.62 3.78
N SER A 17 29.83 -12.58 2.44
CA SER A 17 29.68 -13.77 1.60
C SER A 17 30.71 -14.86 1.90
N GLN A 18 31.93 -14.50 2.31
CA GLN A 18 32.98 -15.45 2.69
C GLN A 18 32.69 -16.20 4.01
N LEU A 19 31.80 -15.67 4.85
CA LEU A 19 31.40 -16.27 6.13
C LEU A 19 30.10 -17.06 6.03
N LEU A 20 29.38 -16.94 4.91
CA LEU A 20 28.09 -17.56 4.71
C LEU A 20 28.26 -18.93 4.01
N PRO A 21 27.41 -19.91 4.31
CA PRO A 21 27.38 -21.18 3.57
C PRO A 21 27.12 -20.93 2.07
N GLU A 22 27.56 -21.85 1.21
CA GLU A 22 27.28 -21.78 -0.24
C GLU A 22 25.77 -21.62 -0.52
N THR A 23 24.94 -22.37 0.20
CA THR A 23 23.48 -22.19 0.19
C THR A 23 23.05 -21.38 1.40
N PHE A 24 22.96 -20.07 1.25
CA PHE A 24 22.47 -19.16 2.29
C PHE A 24 21.02 -18.72 2.03
N GLN A 25 20.11 -19.15 2.89
CA GLN A 25 18.70 -18.78 2.83
C GLN A 25 18.44 -17.55 3.71
N TYR A 26 18.17 -16.40 3.10
CA TYR A 26 17.86 -15.15 3.81
C TYR A 26 16.37 -14.81 3.86
N PHE A 27 15.51 -15.61 3.20
CA PHE A 27 14.08 -15.30 3.13
C PHE A 27 13.37 -15.46 4.47
N GLY A 28 13.82 -16.36 5.36
CA GLY A 28 13.26 -16.45 6.71
C GLY A 28 13.41 -15.13 7.49
N VAL A 29 14.60 -14.53 7.43
CA VAL A 29 14.89 -13.22 8.03
C VAL A 29 14.04 -12.12 7.40
N TRP A 30 13.90 -12.14 6.06
CA TRP A 30 13.04 -11.22 5.34
C TRP A 30 11.58 -11.29 5.81
N LEU A 31 11.00 -12.49 5.85
CA LEU A 31 9.60 -12.69 6.24
C LEU A 31 9.37 -12.25 7.68
N LEU A 32 10.27 -12.62 8.61
CA LEU A 32 10.20 -12.15 9.99
C LEU A 32 10.22 -10.62 10.05
N ALA A 33 11.15 -9.98 9.32
CA ALA A 33 11.23 -8.52 9.25
C ALA A 33 9.93 -7.91 8.69
N CYS A 34 9.36 -8.49 7.63
CA CYS A 34 8.09 -8.04 7.05
C CYS A 34 6.97 -8.07 8.10
N PHE A 35 6.78 -9.17 8.83
CA PHE A 35 5.72 -9.28 9.83
C PHE A 35 5.94 -8.34 11.03
N VAL A 36 7.18 -8.22 11.53
CA VAL A 36 7.52 -7.33 12.64
C VAL A 36 7.32 -5.86 12.25
N LEU A 37 7.79 -5.46 11.06
CA LEU A 37 7.65 -4.09 10.56
C LEU A 37 6.20 -3.77 10.19
N GLN A 38 5.45 -4.74 9.66
CA GLN A 38 4.00 -4.62 9.41
C GLN A 38 3.25 -4.31 10.71
N ALA A 39 3.53 -5.06 11.78
CA ALA A 39 2.94 -4.82 13.10
C ALA A 39 3.36 -3.45 13.66
N TRP A 40 4.64 -3.10 13.56
CA TRP A 40 5.17 -1.84 14.10
C TRP A 40 4.61 -0.62 13.39
N PHE A 41 4.71 -0.55 12.07
CA PHE A 41 4.14 0.55 11.28
C PHE A 41 2.60 0.56 11.36
N GLY A 42 1.97 -0.61 11.41
CA GLY A 42 0.53 -0.73 11.64
C GLY A 42 0.10 -0.07 12.96
N SER A 43 0.80 -0.38 14.05
CA SER A 43 0.57 0.25 15.37
C SER A 43 0.89 1.75 15.38
N LYS A 44 1.88 2.21 14.61
CA LYS A 44 2.17 3.65 14.41
C LYS A 44 1.04 4.35 13.65
N LEU A 45 0.52 3.73 12.60
CA LEU A 45 -0.55 4.25 11.77
C LEU A 45 -1.86 4.36 12.55
N VAL A 46 -2.25 3.32 13.31
CA VAL A 46 -3.39 3.38 14.24
C VAL A 46 -3.16 4.40 15.35
N GLY A 47 -1.90 4.62 15.75
CA GLY A 47 -1.52 5.66 16.71
C GLY A 47 -1.89 7.09 16.28
N LEU A 48 -2.10 7.35 14.99
CA LEU A 48 -2.63 8.63 14.50
C LEU A 48 -4.13 8.81 14.81
N VAL A 49 -4.83 7.71 15.09
CA VAL A 49 -6.27 7.67 15.37
C VAL A 49 -6.54 7.55 16.87
N SER A 50 -5.80 6.68 17.57
CA SER A 50 -6.01 6.36 18.97
C SER A 50 -4.71 6.08 19.72
N ASN A 51 -4.60 6.62 20.94
CA ASN A 51 -3.49 6.34 21.85
C ASN A 51 -3.66 5.04 22.66
N GLY A 52 -4.84 4.42 22.62
CA GLY A 52 -5.14 3.22 23.42
C GLY A 52 -4.39 1.98 22.94
N LEU A 53 -3.74 1.26 23.87
CA LEU A 53 -2.96 0.06 23.57
C LEU A 53 -3.80 -1.02 22.87
N VAL A 54 -5.05 -1.21 23.30
CA VAL A 54 -5.98 -2.20 22.71
C VAL A 54 -6.24 -1.88 21.24
N ASN A 55 -6.63 -0.64 20.92
CA ASN A 55 -6.90 -0.23 19.55
C ASN A 55 -5.68 -0.41 18.64
N ARG A 56 -4.49 -0.03 19.13
CA ARG A 56 -3.23 -0.15 18.39
C ARG A 56 -2.84 -1.61 18.16
N THR A 57 -3.07 -2.47 19.15
CA THR A 57 -2.74 -3.91 19.06
C THR A 57 -3.70 -4.62 18.11
N LEU A 58 -5.02 -4.43 18.27
CA LEU A 58 -6.03 -5.02 17.40
C LEU A 58 -5.90 -4.53 15.95
N GLY A 59 -5.70 -3.22 15.77
CA GLY A 59 -5.51 -2.64 14.45
C GLY A 59 -4.21 -3.09 13.77
N ALA A 60 -3.11 -3.22 14.52
CA ALA A 60 -1.88 -3.85 14.00
C ALA A 60 -2.12 -5.31 13.60
N GLY A 61 -2.91 -6.05 14.38
CA GLY A 61 -3.34 -7.41 14.04
C GLY A 61 -4.06 -7.48 12.69
N LEU A 62 -4.99 -6.57 12.41
CA LEU A 62 -5.68 -6.51 11.11
C LEU A 62 -4.72 -6.29 9.94
N PHE A 63 -3.68 -5.47 10.14
CA PHE A 63 -2.67 -5.24 9.10
C PHE A 63 -1.73 -6.43 8.90
N VAL A 64 -1.33 -7.10 9.98
CA VAL A 64 -0.48 -8.29 9.97
C VAL A 64 -1.18 -9.47 9.30
N PHE A 65 -2.46 -9.67 9.60
CA PHE A 65 -3.28 -10.75 9.06
C PHE A 65 -3.99 -10.38 7.76
N ALA A 66 -3.54 -9.34 7.05
CA ALA A 66 -4.10 -8.96 5.76
C ALA A 66 -3.92 -10.11 4.74
N PRO A 67 -5.00 -10.76 4.27
CA PRO A 67 -4.91 -11.87 3.31
C PRO A 67 -4.07 -11.55 2.06
N PRO A 68 -4.18 -10.37 1.39
CA PRO A 68 -3.37 -10.10 0.21
C PRO A 68 -1.86 -10.08 0.46
N MET A 69 -1.41 -9.80 1.69
CA MET A 69 0.01 -9.89 2.06
C MET A 69 0.43 -11.35 2.22
N ILE A 70 -0.35 -12.14 2.97
CA ILE A 70 -0.02 -13.55 3.26
C ILE A 70 -0.11 -14.40 1.98
N PHE A 71 -1.02 -14.07 1.06
CA PHE A 71 -1.11 -14.70 -0.26
C PHE A 71 0.18 -14.56 -1.09
N ARG A 72 1.04 -13.58 -0.76
CA ARG A 72 2.33 -13.37 -1.42
C ARG A 72 3.49 -14.11 -0.80
N LEU A 73 3.26 -15.07 0.09
CA LEU A 73 4.33 -15.96 0.56
C LEU A 73 4.99 -16.77 -0.59
N MET A 74 4.37 -16.85 -1.76
CA MET A 74 4.96 -17.41 -3.00
C MET A 74 5.76 -16.38 -3.83
N HIS A 75 5.69 -15.10 -3.48
CA HIS A 75 6.43 -13.97 -4.07
C HIS A 75 7.03 -13.14 -2.93
N LEU A 76 8.09 -13.66 -2.35
CA LEU A 76 8.66 -13.27 -1.06
C LEU A 76 8.98 -11.77 -1.00
N SER A 77 9.53 -11.17 -2.06
CA SER A 77 9.85 -9.74 -2.07
C SER A 77 8.60 -8.85 -1.99
N LEU A 78 7.46 -9.32 -2.52
CA LEU A 78 6.19 -8.61 -2.45
C LEU A 78 5.55 -8.65 -1.06
N VAL A 79 5.97 -9.52 -0.14
CA VAL A 79 5.46 -9.56 1.25
C VAL A 79 5.77 -8.26 2.02
N GLY A 80 6.65 -7.40 1.49
CA GLY A 80 7.06 -6.11 2.07
C GLY A 80 5.98 -5.02 2.15
N HIS A 81 4.70 -5.36 2.42
CA HIS A 81 3.59 -4.42 2.54
C HIS A 81 3.79 -3.37 3.65
N PHE A 82 4.69 -3.61 4.60
CA PHE A 82 5.03 -2.64 5.64
C PHE A 82 5.54 -1.33 5.06
N LEU A 83 6.14 -1.35 3.86
CA LEU A 83 6.59 -0.18 3.11
C LEU A 83 5.42 0.70 2.69
N ILE A 84 4.29 0.11 2.31
CA ILE A 84 3.05 0.80 1.97
C ILE A 84 2.46 1.44 3.23
N ILE A 85 2.38 0.69 4.33
CA ILE A 85 1.87 1.19 5.62
C ILE A 85 2.77 2.32 6.15
N ALA A 86 4.09 2.20 6.02
CA ALA A 86 5.04 3.26 6.34
C ALA A 86 4.78 4.51 5.48
N GLY A 87 4.55 4.35 4.18
CA GLY A 87 4.18 5.44 3.28
C GLY A 87 2.89 6.14 3.72
N LEU A 88 1.84 5.39 4.03
CA LEU A 88 0.59 5.93 4.56
C LEU A 88 0.81 6.70 5.88
N TYR A 89 1.62 6.16 6.78
CA TYR A 89 1.97 6.82 8.04
C TYR A 89 2.69 8.15 7.81
N LEU A 90 3.67 8.20 6.89
CA LEU A 90 4.38 9.43 6.54
C LEU A 90 3.49 10.46 5.85
N SER A 91 2.57 10.02 4.98
CA SER A 91 1.62 10.92 4.29
C SER A 91 0.59 11.54 5.23
N LEU A 92 0.16 10.81 6.26
CA LEU A 92 -0.85 11.27 7.22
C LEU A 92 -0.25 12.01 8.43
N ASN A 93 1.01 11.73 8.79
CA ASN A 93 1.67 12.40 9.90
C ASN A 93 2.33 13.73 9.47
N GLN A 94 1.62 14.84 9.65
CA GLN A 94 2.11 16.18 9.28
C GLN A 94 3.20 16.74 10.22
N GLY A 95 3.41 16.18 11.42
CA GLY A 95 4.30 16.72 12.45
C GLY A 95 5.75 16.20 12.40
N LEU A 96 6.16 15.49 11.35
CA LEU A 96 7.46 14.82 11.31
C LEU A 96 8.62 15.79 11.03
N SER A 97 9.53 15.97 12.00
CA SER A 97 10.69 16.87 11.89
C SER A 97 11.70 16.47 10.80
N ARG A 98 11.95 15.16 10.63
CA ARG A 98 12.90 14.62 9.63
C ARG A 98 12.20 13.98 8.44
N ARG A 99 11.07 14.55 8.00
CA ARG A 99 10.23 14.01 6.92
C ARG A 99 11.02 13.66 5.65
N LYS A 100 11.87 14.56 5.15
CA LYS A 100 12.64 14.34 3.91
C LYS A 100 13.54 13.11 4.00
N LEU A 101 14.22 12.94 5.14
CA LEU A 101 15.07 11.79 5.39
C LEU A 101 14.24 10.50 5.50
N ALA A 102 13.08 10.56 6.15
CA ALA A 102 12.17 9.41 6.26
C ALA A 102 11.65 8.97 4.89
N TRP A 103 11.18 9.90 4.05
CA TRP A 103 10.75 9.59 2.68
C TRP A 103 11.90 9.08 1.81
N GLY A 104 13.07 9.73 1.85
CA GLY A 104 14.24 9.26 1.09
C GLY A 104 14.69 7.87 1.49
N SER A 105 14.72 7.57 2.79
CA SER A 105 15.05 6.22 3.29
C SER A 105 14.01 5.20 2.82
N LEU A 106 12.73 5.53 2.93
CA LEU A 106 11.65 4.64 2.51
C LEU A 106 11.69 4.36 1.01
N LEU A 107 11.89 5.38 0.17
CA LEU A 107 12.00 5.23 -1.28
C LEU A 107 13.19 4.37 -1.69
N VAL A 108 14.37 4.61 -1.10
CA VAL A 108 15.58 3.80 -1.36
C VAL A 108 15.36 2.35 -0.94
N VAL A 109 14.88 2.10 0.28
CA VAL A 109 14.60 0.74 0.76
C VAL A 109 13.59 0.06 -0.16
N THR A 110 12.53 0.75 -0.56
CA THR A 110 11.49 0.18 -1.43
C THR A 110 12.02 -0.12 -2.82
N ALA A 111 12.88 0.75 -3.37
CA ALA A 111 13.54 0.55 -4.66
C ALA A 111 14.47 -0.68 -4.65
N LEU A 112 15.11 -0.96 -3.52
CA LEU A 112 15.95 -2.14 -3.35
C LEU A 112 15.15 -3.41 -3.02
N VAL A 113 13.85 -3.31 -2.72
CA VAL A 113 12.99 -4.45 -2.40
C VAL A 113 12.19 -4.88 -3.62
N HIS A 114 11.34 -3.99 -4.16
CA HIS A 114 10.46 -4.38 -5.26
C HIS A 114 9.86 -3.16 -6.02
N PRO A 115 9.77 -3.19 -7.36
CA PRO A 115 9.25 -2.08 -8.16
C PRO A 115 7.77 -1.77 -7.98
N TYR A 116 6.91 -2.78 -7.82
CA TYR A 116 5.48 -2.56 -7.55
C TYR A 116 5.29 -1.76 -6.25
N LEU A 117 6.01 -2.15 -5.19
CA LEU A 117 5.97 -1.43 -3.93
C LEU A 117 6.55 -0.01 -4.12
N LEU A 118 7.62 0.14 -4.91
CA LEU A 118 8.22 1.45 -5.18
C LEU A 118 7.23 2.39 -5.86
N ALA A 119 6.51 1.91 -6.87
CA ALA A 119 5.50 2.71 -7.57
C ALA A 119 4.40 3.19 -6.61
N MET A 120 3.89 2.29 -5.77
CA MET A 120 2.88 2.63 -4.77
C MET A 120 3.41 3.67 -3.77
N VAL A 121 4.58 3.43 -3.18
CA VAL A 121 5.20 4.33 -2.18
C VAL A 121 5.57 5.68 -2.80
N ALA A 122 6.08 5.70 -4.04
CA ALA A 122 6.39 6.93 -4.76
C ALA A 122 5.13 7.77 -5.02
N LEU A 123 4.01 7.14 -5.39
CA LEU A 123 2.74 7.85 -5.56
C LEU A 123 2.22 8.43 -4.23
N LEU A 124 2.39 7.72 -3.10
CA LEU A 124 2.07 8.25 -1.78
C LEU A 124 2.95 9.45 -1.40
N TRP A 125 4.24 9.38 -1.71
CA TRP A 125 5.18 10.49 -1.50
C TRP A 125 4.82 11.71 -2.36
N LEU A 126 4.57 11.51 -3.65
CA LEU A 126 4.15 12.57 -4.57
C LEU A 126 2.83 13.21 -4.11
N GLY A 127 1.87 12.39 -3.66
CA GLY A 127 0.61 12.88 -3.10
C GLY A 127 0.80 13.72 -1.84
N ASP A 128 1.70 13.31 -0.93
CA ASP A 128 2.05 14.09 0.26
C ASP A 128 2.76 15.40 -0.10
N LEU A 129 3.73 15.36 -1.01
CA LEU A 129 4.48 16.54 -1.46
C LEU A 129 3.55 17.55 -2.13
N ALA A 130 2.75 17.12 -3.10
CA ALA A 130 1.78 17.99 -3.78
C ALA A 130 0.71 18.53 -2.81
N GLY A 131 0.23 17.71 -1.87
CA GLY A 131 -0.68 18.17 -0.82
C GLY A 131 -0.08 19.28 0.05
N LYS A 132 1.22 19.22 0.36
CA LYS A 132 1.92 20.28 1.10
C LYS A 132 2.12 21.56 0.27
N VAL A 133 2.32 21.45 -1.04
CA VAL A 133 2.38 22.62 -1.94
C VAL A 133 1.02 23.32 -1.99
N ILE A 134 -0.07 22.58 -2.18
CA ILE A 134 -1.43 23.14 -2.26
C ILE A 134 -1.81 23.86 -0.96
N ARG A 135 -1.44 23.28 0.20
CA ARG A 135 -1.67 23.90 1.52
C ARG A 135 -0.70 25.04 1.84
N ARG A 136 0.21 25.39 0.92
CA ARG A 136 1.27 26.42 1.10
C ARG A 136 2.20 26.15 2.29
N ASN A 137 2.37 24.89 2.66
CA ASN A 137 3.28 24.46 3.74
C ASN A 137 4.74 24.34 3.28
N LEU A 138 4.98 24.33 1.96
CA LEU A 138 6.32 24.27 1.37
C LEU A 138 6.44 25.30 0.25
N SER A 139 7.61 25.93 0.15
CA SER A 139 7.93 26.83 -0.96
C SER A 139 8.20 26.02 -2.25
N VAL A 140 8.01 26.66 -3.41
CA VAL A 140 8.29 26.04 -4.72
C VAL A 140 9.74 25.57 -4.80
N ARG A 141 10.69 26.40 -4.33
CA ARG A 141 12.12 26.03 -4.29
C ARG A 141 12.38 24.80 -3.43
N ALA A 142 11.81 24.73 -2.22
CA ALA A 142 11.97 23.58 -1.34
C ALA A 142 11.36 22.30 -1.95
N THR A 143 10.24 22.44 -2.66
CA THR A 143 9.55 21.36 -3.36
C THR A 143 10.40 20.79 -4.49
N ILE A 144 10.94 21.66 -5.36
CA ILE A 144 11.83 21.24 -6.47
C ILE A 144 13.08 20.55 -5.93
N LEU A 145 13.70 21.11 -4.89
CA LEU A 145 14.86 20.50 -4.25
C LEU A 145 14.56 19.11 -3.68
N GLU A 146 13.42 18.95 -2.99
CA GLU A 146 13.00 17.64 -2.48
C GLU A 146 12.72 16.66 -3.62
N LEU A 147 11.97 17.07 -4.65
CA LEU A 147 11.65 16.24 -5.81
C LEU A 147 12.93 15.73 -6.49
N VAL A 148 13.83 16.64 -6.85
CA VAL A 148 15.08 16.31 -7.56
C VAL A 148 15.99 15.45 -6.70
N SER A 149 16.20 15.80 -5.44
CA SER A 149 17.09 15.04 -4.55
C SER A 149 16.59 13.62 -4.28
N LEU A 150 15.28 13.46 -4.04
CA LEU A 150 14.70 12.14 -3.78
C LEU A 150 14.58 11.29 -5.05
N LEU A 151 14.30 11.88 -6.21
CA LEU A 151 14.36 11.16 -7.48
C LEU A 151 15.79 10.72 -7.81
N LEU A 152 16.79 11.58 -7.58
CA LEU A 152 18.19 11.25 -7.83
C LEU A 152 18.66 10.07 -6.96
N VAL A 153 18.44 10.13 -5.64
CA VAL A 153 18.88 9.05 -4.74
C VAL A 153 18.14 7.73 -5.02
N THR A 154 16.84 7.81 -5.35
CA THR A 154 16.05 6.63 -5.73
C THR A 154 16.53 6.07 -7.07
N GLY A 155 16.84 6.92 -8.05
CA GLY A 155 17.38 6.53 -9.35
C GLY A 155 18.73 5.81 -9.22
N ILE A 156 19.61 6.30 -8.34
CA ILE A 156 20.88 5.63 -8.01
C ILE A 156 20.62 4.26 -7.39
N ALA A 157 19.65 4.14 -6.47
CA ALA A 157 19.29 2.86 -5.88
C ALA A 157 18.74 1.87 -6.92
N CYS A 158 17.85 2.32 -7.82
CA CYS A 158 17.36 1.50 -8.94
C CYS A 158 18.49 1.06 -9.88
N TRP A 159 19.45 1.94 -10.16
CA TRP A 159 20.62 1.61 -10.98
C TRP A 159 21.48 0.53 -10.31
N GLN A 160 21.76 0.66 -9.02
CA GLN A 160 22.47 -0.37 -8.25
C GLN A 160 21.71 -1.70 -8.23
N ALA A 161 20.38 -1.65 -8.09
CA ALA A 161 19.52 -2.83 -8.15
C ALA A 161 19.41 -3.48 -9.54
N GLY A 162 20.04 -2.90 -10.57
CA GLY A 162 20.04 -3.46 -11.93
C GLY A 162 18.76 -3.21 -12.71
N TYR A 163 17.94 -2.19 -12.34
CA TYR A 163 16.68 -1.93 -13.04
C TYR A 163 16.88 -1.58 -14.52
N PHE A 164 18.05 -1.05 -14.87
CA PHE A 164 18.38 -0.60 -16.22
C PHE A 164 19.29 -1.58 -16.99
N SER A 165 19.57 -2.77 -16.45
CA SER A 165 20.52 -3.72 -17.04
C SER A 165 19.89 -4.70 -18.04
N VAL A 166 18.56 -4.77 -18.11
CA VAL A 166 17.86 -5.65 -19.05
C VAL A 166 17.58 -4.87 -20.33
N GLY A 167 18.32 -5.21 -21.39
CA GLY A 167 18.08 -4.69 -22.74
C GLY A 167 16.90 -5.40 -23.40
N GLY A 168 15.88 -4.63 -23.79
CA GLY A 168 14.65 -5.13 -24.42
C GLY A 168 13.43 -4.69 -23.61
N GLY A 169 12.49 -4.01 -24.27
CA GLY A 169 11.23 -3.61 -23.66
C GLY A 169 10.50 -4.84 -23.14
N ILE A 170 10.49 -5.02 -21.83
CA ILE A 170 9.77 -6.11 -21.16
C ILE A 170 8.28 -5.74 -21.09
N ILE A 171 7.69 -5.44 -22.25
CA ILE A 171 6.25 -5.29 -22.40
C ILE A 171 5.72 -6.69 -22.63
N THR A 172 5.48 -7.38 -21.53
CA THR A 172 4.74 -8.64 -21.55
C THR A 172 3.29 -8.33 -21.25
N ASP A 173 2.38 -8.80 -22.11
CA ASP A 173 0.95 -8.66 -21.90
C ASP A 173 0.53 -9.08 -20.49
N GLY A 174 -0.40 -8.32 -19.92
CA GLY A 174 -1.08 -8.72 -18.68
C GLY A 174 -1.95 -7.64 -18.04
N TYR A 175 -1.81 -6.36 -18.43
CA TYR A 175 -2.79 -5.35 -18.05
C TYR A 175 -4.18 -5.75 -18.57
N GLY A 176 -5.21 -5.67 -17.73
CA GLY A 176 -6.53 -6.21 -18.03
C GLY A 176 -6.72 -7.70 -17.68
N PHE A 177 -5.67 -8.53 -17.76
CA PHE A 177 -5.74 -9.93 -17.37
C PHE A 177 -5.52 -10.12 -15.86
N TYR A 178 -4.53 -9.45 -15.30
CA TYR A 178 -4.18 -9.49 -13.87
C TYR A 178 -4.77 -8.29 -13.11
N ARG A 179 -6.06 -8.10 -13.31
CA ARG A 179 -6.88 -6.97 -12.85
C ARG A 179 -7.37 -7.13 -11.42
N LEU A 180 -7.88 -6.04 -10.85
CA LEU A 180 -8.72 -6.08 -9.65
C LEU A 180 -10.16 -6.46 -10.05
N ASN A 181 -10.69 -7.55 -9.51
CA ASN A 181 -12.12 -7.83 -9.57
C ASN A 181 -12.83 -6.94 -8.52
N LEU A 182 -13.95 -6.30 -8.88
CA LEU A 182 -14.65 -5.40 -7.97
C LEU A 182 -15.16 -6.10 -6.70
N LEU A 183 -15.35 -7.42 -6.75
CA LEU A 183 -15.72 -8.24 -5.60
C LEU A 183 -14.53 -8.72 -4.78
N SER A 184 -13.28 -8.49 -5.21
CA SER A 184 -12.08 -9.01 -4.53
C SER A 184 -11.96 -8.63 -3.06
N ALA A 185 -12.57 -7.52 -2.62
CA ALA A 185 -12.54 -7.12 -1.21
C ALA A 185 -13.34 -8.05 -0.29
N ILE A 186 -14.40 -8.68 -0.81
CA ILE A 186 -15.30 -9.58 -0.06
C ILE A 186 -15.21 -11.04 -0.52
N ASP A 187 -14.65 -11.29 -1.69
CA ASP A 187 -14.47 -12.61 -2.25
C ASP A 187 -13.27 -13.34 -1.60
N PRO A 188 -13.50 -14.45 -0.87
CA PRO A 188 -12.46 -15.20 -0.19
C PRO A 188 -11.74 -16.21 -1.10
N SER A 189 -11.60 -15.87 -2.39
CA SER A 189 -11.15 -16.77 -3.45
C SER A 189 -9.94 -17.62 -3.04
N PHE A 190 -9.83 -18.83 -3.60
CA PHE A 190 -8.70 -19.74 -3.33
C PHE A 190 -8.67 -20.29 -1.89
N GLY A 191 -9.85 -20.44 -1.28
CA GLY A 191 -9.99 -21.09 0.03
C GLY A 191 -9.56 -20.24 1.23
N TRP A 192 -9.60 -18.91 1.12
CA TRP A 192 -9.18 -17.99 2.18
C TRP A 192 -10.25 -17.73 3.26
N SER A 193 -11.37 -18.45 3.22
CA SER A 193 -12.41 -18.40 4.25
C SER A 193 -13.07 -19.75 4.44
N TYR A 194 -13.36 -20.08 5.70
CA TYR A 194 -14.21 -21.21 6.07
C TYR A 194 -15.70 -20.83 6.22
N VAL A 195 -16.02 -19.53 6.13
CA VAL A 195 -17.37 -18.99 6.40
C VAL A 195 -18.00 -18.39 5.16
N LEU A 196 -17.21 -17.64 4.37
CA LEU A 196 -17.67 -17.05 3.12
C LEU A 196 -17.39 -18.02 1.98
N VAL A 197 -18.34 -18.10 1.04
CA VAL A 197 -18.23 -18.93 -0.15
C VAL A 197 -17.41 -18.20 -1.20
N ASP A 198 -16.51 -18.92 -1.86
CA ASP A 198 -15.72 -18.45 -3.00
C ASP A 198 -16.66 -18.01 -4.14
N ILE A 199 -16.45 -16.80 -4.67
CA ILE A 199 -17.21 -16.28 -5.80
C ILE A 199 -16.49 -16.69 -7.08
N PRO A 200 -17.18 -17.14 -8.14
CA PRO A 200 -16.52 -17.50 -9.39
C PRO A 200 -15.63 -16.38 -9.95
N ASN A 201 -14.37 -16.72 -10.23
CA ASN A 201 -13.34 -15.81 -10.73
C ASN A 201 -12.93 -16.15 -12.17
N ALA A 202 -12.39 -15.16 -12.88
CA ALA A 202 -11.79 -15.37 -14.20
C ALA A 202 -10.30 -15.75 -14.08
N ALA A 203 -9.74 -16.30 -15.16
CA ALA A 203 -8.30 -16.53 -15.24
C ALA A 203 -7.54 -15.21 -15.08
N GLY A 204 -6.48 -15.21 -14.25
CA GLY A 204 -5.68 -14.02 -13.95
C GLY A 204 -6.10 -13.24 -12.71
N ASP A 205 -7.35 -13.39 -12.25
CA ASP A 205 -7.88 -12.64 -11.08
C ASP A 205 -7.11 -12.96 -9.77
N TYR A 206 -6.36 -14.07 -9.71
CA TYR A 206 -5.47 -14.39 -8.59
C TYR A 206 -4.42 -13.31 -8.31
N GLU A 207 -3.97 -12.58 -9.34
CA GLU A 207 -3.05 -11.45 -9.13
C GLU A 207 -3.73 -10.25 -8.48
N GLY A 208 -5.04 -10.10 -8.70
CA GLY A 208 -5.90 -9.09 -8.06
C GLY A 208 -6.48 -9.50 -6.72
N PHE A 209 -6.04 -10.63 -6.14
CA PHE A 209 -6.50 -11.08 -4.83
C PHE A 209 -6.32 -9.98 -3.77
N ASN A 210 -7.44 -9.51 -3.22
CA ASN A 210 -7.53 -8.38 -2.27
C ASN A 210 -8.57 -8.64 -1.17
N PHE A 211 -8.80 -9.92 -0.82
CA PHE A 211 -9.76 -10.29 0.21
C PHE A 211 -9.43 -9.60 1.53
N MET A 212 -10.39 -8.89 2.13
CA MET A 212 -10.16 -8.12 3.35
C MET A 212 -10.00 -8.98 4.60
N GLY A 213 -10.46 -10.22 4.55
CA GLY A 213 -10.53 -11.08 5.73
C GLY A 213 -11.73 -10.72 6.61
N LEU A 214 -12.24 -11.73 7.34
CA LEU A 214 -13.43 -11.58 8.19
C LEU A 214 -13.28 -10.50 9.26
N GLY A 215 -12.09 -10.33 9.85
CA GLY A 215 -11.85 -9.29 10.87
C GLY A 215 -12.04 -7.87 10.33
N SER A 216 -11.53 -7.59 9.13
CA SER A 216 -11.68 -6.29 8.48
C SER A 216 -13.11 -6.08 7.96
N ILE A 217 -13.76 -7.13 7.45
CA ILE A 217 -15.17 -7.09 7.03
C ILE A 217 -16.08 -6.81 8.22
N LEU A 218 -15.88 -7.50 9.35
CA LEU A 218 -16.60 -7.24 10.59
C LEU A 218 -16.41 -5.79 11.04
N LEU A 219 -15.19 -5.28 10.99
CA LEU A 219 -14.90 -3.89 11.35
C LEU A 219 -15.63 -2.89 10.42
N LEU A 220 -15.71 -3.18 9.12
CA LEU A 220 -16.51 -2.40 8.17
C LEU A 220 -17.99 -2.44 8.53
N CYS A 221 -18.55 -3.60 8.86
CA CYS A 221 -19.94 -3.73 9.32
C CYS A 221 -20.20 -2.90 10.58
N LEU A 222 -19.25 -2.85 11.52
CA LEU A 222 -19.34 -2.00 12.72
C LEU A 222 -19.20 -0.51 12.40
N ALA A 223 -18.46 -0.14 11.36
CA ALA A 223 -18.33 1.25 10.92
C ALA A 223 -19.60 1.79 10.21
N LEU A 224 -20.37 0.93 9.53
CA LEU A 224 -21.52 1.34 8.72
C LEU A 224 -22.59 2.13 9.50
N PRO A 225 -23.09 1.68 10.68
CA PRO A 225 -24.06 2.45 11.45
C PRO A 225 -23.56 3.85 11.82
N VAL A 226 -22.29 3.97 12.19
CA VAL A 226 -21.66 5.27 12.52
C VAL A 226 -21.65 6.19 11.30
N MET A 227 -21.36 5.65 10.12
CA MET A 227 -21.36 6.40 8.86
C MET A 227 -22.77 6.85 8.49
N ILE A 228 -23.76 5.95 8.53
CA ILE A 228 -25.15 6.24 8.19
C ILE A 228 -25.74 7.29 9.15
N LEU A 229 -25.39 7.22 10.43
CA LEU A 229 -25.82 8.20 11.44
C LEU A 229 -25.08 9.54 11.36
N GLY A 230 -24.17 9.73 10.38
CA GLY A 230 -23.41 10.96 10.18
C GLY A 230 -22.40 11.28 11.30
N ARG A 231 -22.05 10.28 12.13
CA ARG A 231 -21.17 10.45 13.31
C ARG A 231 -19.69 10.18 13.00
N SER A 232 -19.39 9.70 11.79
CA SER A 232 -18.05 9.23 11.41
C SER A 232 -17.00 10.33 11.36
N GLY A 233 -17.36 11.54 10.92
CA GLY A 233 -16.41 12.63 10.67
C GLY A 233 -15.37 12.33 9.58
N VAL A 234 -15.44 11.16 8.92
CA VAL A 234 -14.42 10.67 7.99
C VAL A 234 -14.27 11.58 6.77
N LEU A 235 -15.38 12.08 6.22
CA LEU A 235 -15.37 13.01 5.09
C LEU A 235 -14.64 14.31 5.42
N LYS A 236 -14.75 14.80 6.67
CA LYS A 236 -14.03 16.00 7.15
C LYS A 236 -12.52 15.75 7.25
N VAL A 237 -12.10 14.52 7.52
CA VAL A 237 -10.67 14.16 7.52
C VAL A 237 -10.17 14.01 6.09
N VAL A 238 -10.89 13.26 5.24
CA VAL A 238 -10.53 13.07 3.83
C VAL A 238 -10.42 14.39 3.09
N SER A 239 -11.30 15.36 3.36
CA SER A 239 -11.23 16.69 2.75
C SER A 239 -9.98 17.49 3.10
N LYS A 240 -9.25 17.14 4.18
CA LYS A 240 -7.94 17.73 4.50
C LYS A 240 -6.81 17.18 3.62
N PHE A 241 -7.02 16.05 2.97
CA PHE A 241 -6.01 15.35 2.15
C PHE A 241 -6.53 15.05 0.73
N PRO A 242 -6.97 16.08 -0.04
CA PRO A 242 -7.62 15.88 -1.34
C PRO A 242 -6.68 15.21 -2.36
N VAL A 243 -5.38 15.56 -2.35
CA VAL A 243 -4.42 14.94 -3.27
C VAL A 243 -4.19 13.47 -2.94
N LEU A 244 -4.08 13.11 -1.65
CA LEU A 244 -3.93 11.71 -1.26
C LEU A 244 -5.17 10.91 -1.66
N PHE A 245 -6.37 11.48 -1.51
CA PHE A 245 -7.61 10.88 -2.00
C PHE A 245 -7.58 10.65 -3.51
N LEU A 246 -7.12 11.64 -4.30
CA LEU A 246 -6.96 11.48 -5.75
C LEU A 246 -5.94 10.40 -6.12
N VAL A 247 -4.84 10.26 -5.36
CA VAL A 247 -3.88 9.17 -5.53
C VAL A 247 -4.55 7.81 -5.28
N MET A 248 -5.34 7.67 -4.21
CA MET A 248 -6.09 6.43 -3.93
C MET A 248 -7.10 6.11 -5.04
N LEU A 249 -7.79 7.12 -5.56
CA LEU A 249 -8.73 6.97 -6.67
C LEU A 249 -8.00 6.53 -7.95
N GLY A 250 -6.88 7.17 -8.29
CA GLY A 250 -6.06 6.82 -9.44
C GLY A 250 -5.50 5.39 -9.35
N LEU A 251 -4.99 4.99 -8.18
CA LEU A 251 -4.55 3.62 -7.92
C LEU A 251 -5.68 2.60 -8.09
N THR A 252 -6.89 2.92 -7.62
CA THR A 252 -8.07 2.07 -7.79
C THR A 252 -8.46 1.91 -9.25
N ILE A 253 -8.55 3.03 -9.99
CA ILE A 253 -8.90 3.01 -11.42
C ILE A 253 -7.86 2.21 -12.21
N PHE A 254 -6.58 2.43 -11.94
CA PHE A 254 -5.50 1.66 -12.57
C PHE A 254 -5.62 0.17 -12.24
N ALA A 255 -5.92 -0.18 -10.98
CA ALA A 255 -6.06 -1.58 -10.57
C ALA A 255 -7.22 -2.29 -11.26
N ILE A 256 -8.37 -1.61 -11.42
CA ILE A 256 -9.54 -2.12 -12.15
C ILE A 256 -9.22 -2.41 -13.62
N SER A 257 -8.33 -1.62 -14.23
CA SER A 257 -7.86 -1.74 -15.62
C SER A 257 -8.90 -1.42 -16.70
N ASN A 258 -8.57 -1.74 -17.96
CA ASN A 258 -9.49 -1.63 -19.09
C ASN A 258 -10.43 -2.83 -19.26
N LYS A 259 -10.32 -3.84 -18.41
CA LYS A 259 -11.27 -4.95 -18.32
C LYS A 259 -11.91 -4.95 -16.93
N VAL A 260 -13.06 -4.30 -16.80
CA VAL A 260 -13.78 -4.17 -15.52
C VAL A 260 -14.48 -5.49 -15.21
N ALA A 261 -14.24 -6.07 -14.03
CA ALA A 261 -14.82 -7.35 -13.63
C ALA A 261 -15.67 -7.24 -12.35
N LEU A 262 -16.76 -8.01 -12.33
CA LEU A 262 -17.66 -8.18 -11.19
C LEU A 262 -17.99 -9.67 -11.06
N GLY A 263 -17.23 -10.38 -10.21
CA GLY A 263 -17.29 -11.84 -10.11
C GLY A 263 -16.95 -12.48 -11.46
N PRO A 264 -17.79 -13.39 -12.00
CA PRO A 264 -17.51 -14.03 -13.30
C PRO A 264 -17.78 -13.13 -14.51
N TYR A 265 -18.44 -11.98 -14.33
CA TYR A 265 -18.79 -11.09 -15.43
C TYR A 265 -17.71 -10.03 -15.65
N SER A 266 -17.43 -9.70 -16.91
CA SER A 266 -16.54 -8.58 -17.22
C SER A 266 -16.97 -7.81 -18.45
N VAL A 267 -16.68 -6.51 -18.45
CA VAL A 267 -16.84 -5.61 -19.59
C VAL A 267 -15.47 -5.00 -19.90
N ASP A 268 -15.05 -5.11 -21.15
CA ASP A 268 -13.80 -4.57 -21.64
C ASP A 268 -14.02 -3.39 -22.58
N TYR A 269 -13.04 -2.49 -22.59
CA TYR A 269 -12.96 -1.39 -23.55
C TYR A 269 -11.52 -1.26 -24.07
N SER A 270 -11.39 -0.84 -25.31
CA SER A 270 -10.09 -0.69 -25.97
C SER A 270 -9.37 0.56 -25.45
N LEU A 271 -8.09 0.40 -25.13
CA LEU A 271 -7.17 1.51 -24.90
C LEU A 271 -6.32 1.74 -26.16
N PRO A 272 -5.92 2.98 -26.47
CA PRO A 272 -4.89 3.23 -27.47
C PRO A 272 -3.59 2.50 -27.11
N GLU A 273 -2.89 1.94 -28.11
CA GLU A 273 -1.65 1.18 -27.92
C GLU A 273 -0.62 1.88 -27.00
N PRO A 274 -0.32 3.19 -27.14
CA PRO A 274 0.65 3.83 -26.26
C PRO A 274 0.23 3.84 -24.77
N ALA A 275 -1.08 3.88 -24.49
CA ALA A 275 -1.59 3.83 -23.13
C ALA A 275 -1.54 2.41 -22.58
N LEU A 276 -1.80 1.41 -23.42
CA LEU A 276 -1.71 0.00 -23.07
C LEU A 276 -0.26 -0.42 -22.78
N ASP A 277 0.69 -0.01 -23.61
CA ASP A 277 2.14 -0.24 -23.43
C ASP A 277 2.63 0.33 -22.10
N LEU A 278 2.23 1.56 -21.78
CA LEU A 278 2.58 2.20 -20.51
C LEU A 278 1.96 1.45 -19.33
N ALA A 279 0.70 1.01 -19.44
CA ALA A 279 0.01 0.28 -18.39
C ALA A 279 0.60 -1.12 -18.17
N ASN A 280 1.09 -1.78 -19.22
CA ASN A 280 1.74 -3.09 -19.16
C ASN A 280 3.07 -3.08 -18.39
N VAL A 281 3.71 -1.92 -18.17
CA VAL A 281 4.84 -1.79 -17.24
C VAL A 281 4.48 -2.35 -15.86
N PHE A 282 3.23 -2.15 -15.43
CA PHE A 282 2.65 -2.76 -14.23
C PHE A 282 1.54 -3.75 -14.59
N ARG A 283 1.83 -4.74 -15.46
CA ARG A 283 0.88 -5.76 -15.95
C ARG A 283 -0.10 -6.32 -14.91
N SER A 284 0.38 -6.65 -13.71
CA SER A 284 -0.45 -7.05 -12.57
C SER A 284 -1.11 -5.85 -11.88
N SER A 285 -2.02 -5.19 -12.58
CA SER A 285 -2.66 -3.95 -12.13
C SER A 285 -3.40 -4.12 -10.80
N GLY A 286 -4.01 -5.29 -10.55
CA GLY A 286 -4.76 -5.56 -9.32
C GLY A 286 -3.94 -5.39 -8.03
N ARG A 287 -2.61 -5.54 -8.10
CA ARG A 287 -1.69 -5.30 -6.97
C ARG A 287 -1.64 -3.83 -6.55
N MET A 288 -1.93 -2.90 -7.47
CA MET A 288 -1.90 -1.44 -7.21
C MET A 288 -2.99 -0.98 -6.23
N PHE A 289 -3.93 -1.85 -5.87
CA PHE A 289 -4.97 -1.57 -4.89
C PHE A 289 -4.50 -1.63 -3.42
N TRP A 290 -3.34 -2.22 -3.11
CA TRP A 290 -2.90 -2.42 -1.72
C TRP A 290 -2.83 -1.16 -0.84
N PRO A 291 -2.40 0.02 -1.32
CA PRO A 291 -2.48 1.25 -0.52
C PRO A 291 -3.91 1.61 -0.14
N VAL A 292 -4.85 1.41 -1.06
CA VAL A 292 -6.28 1.66 -0.86
C VAL A 292 -6.86 0.65 0.13
N PHE A 293 -6.50 -0.63 -0.01
CA PHE A 293 -6.85 -1.69 0.93
C PHE A 293 -6.50 -1.31 2.38
N TYR A 294 -5.25 -0.88 2.62
CA TYR A 294 -4.81 -0.48 3.97
C TYR A 294 -5.45 0.82 4.44
N ALA A 295 -5.69 1.77 3.53
CA ALA A 295 -6.41 3.00 3.85
C ALA A 295 -7.86 2.73 4.27
N ILE A 296 -8.55 1.75 3.66
CA ILE A 296 -9.90 1.34 4.06
C ILE A 296 -9.89 0.75 5.47
N ILE A 297 -8.95 -0.15 5.78
CA ILE A 297 -8.83 -0.70 7.15
C ILE A 297 -8.62 0.43 8.16
N LEU A 298 -7.70 1.37 7.89
CA LEU A 298 -7.48 2.52 8.77
C LEU A 298 -8.71 3.39 8.93
N ALA A 299 -9.43 3.67 7.83
CA ALA A 299 -10.65 4.45 7.85
C ALA A 299 -11.74 3.77 8.70
N SER A 300 -11.90 2.45 8.59
CA SER A 300 -12.84 1.68 9.42
C SER A 300 -12.47 1.74 10.90
N ILE A 301 -11.17 1.62 11.23
CA ILE A 301 -10.68 1.80 12.61
C ILE A 301 -11.04 3.21 13.11
N PHE A 302 -10.75 4.24 12.31
CA PHE A 302 -11.06 5.63 12.64
C PHE A 302 -12.54 5.84 12.92
N VAL A 303 -13.42 5.33 12.05
CA VAL A 303 -14.87 5.48 12.19
C VAL A 303 -15.36 4.78 13.46
N VAL A 304 -14.93 3.56 13.74
CA VAL A 304 -15.37 2.82 14.93
C VAL A 304 -14.86 3.51 16.21
N VAL A 305 -13.58 3.88 16.26
CA VAL A 305 -13.00 4.53 17.45
C VAL A 305 -13.70 5.86 17.74
N ARG A 306 -13.86 6.74 16.73
CA ARG A 306 -14.45 8.07 16.93
C ARG A 306 -15.97 8.04 17.06
N GLY A 307 -16.62 7.10 16.38
CA GLY A 307 -18.08 7.00 16.33
C GLY A 307 -18.72 6.49 17.60
N TYR A 308 -18.03 5.59 18.31
CA TYR A 308 -18.51 4.95 19.53
C TYR A 308 -17.90 5.53 20.81
N GLU A 309 -16.94 6.45 20.71
CA GLU A 309 -16.53 7.26 21.86
C GLU A 309 -17.75 8.03 22.40
N LYS A 310 -18.15 7.76 23.65
CA LYS A 310 -19.15 8.58 24.36
C LYS A 310 -18.69 10.04 24.27
N LYS A 311 -19.57 10.95 23.87
CA LYS A 311 -19.33 12.41 23.92
C LYS A 311 -18.90 12.79 25.35
N ARG A 312 -17.60 12.75 25.64
CA ARG A 312 -17.06 13.43 26.80
C ARG A 312 -17.20 14.93 26.51
N PRO A 313 -17.67 15.74 27.48
CA PRO A 313 -17.75 17.18 27.27
C PRO A 313 -16.41 17.68 26.73
N ARG A 314 -16.48 18.46 25.64
CA ARG A 314 -15.33 18.93 24.88
C ARG A 314 -14.40 19.73 25.80
N LEU A 315 -13.36 19.10 26.32
CA LEU A 315 -12.14 19.78 26.73
C LEU A 315 -11.10 19.56 25.63
N TYR A 316 -10.86 20.63 24.86
CA TYR A 316 -9.64 20.97 24.13
C TYR A 316 -8.89 19.85 23.38
N TRP A 317 -9.28 19.55 22.14
CA TRP A 317 -8.44 18.78 21.20
C TRP A 317 -8.51 19.35 19.77
N ASP A 318 -8.30 20.66 19.62
CA ASP A 318 -8.26 21.35 18.32
C ASP A 318 -6.85 21.61 17.77
N TRP A 319 -5.83 20.90 18.23
CA TRP A 319 -4.49 20.99 17.63
C TRP A 319 -4.01 19.59 17.24
N TYR A 320 -3.58 19.43 15.99
CA TYR A 320 -3.03 18.22 15.33
C TYR A 320 -3.94 17.35 14.45
N LEU A 321 -4.80 17.96 13.63
CA LEU A 321 -5.16 17.39 12.31
C LEU A 321 -5.27 18.48 11.25
#